data_AF-A0A7X5Q8L4-F1
#
_entry.id   AF-A0A7X5Q8L4-F1
#
_cell.length_a   1.000
_cell.length_b   1.000
_cell.length_c   1.000
_cell.angle_alpha   90.00
_cell.angle_beta   90.00
_cell.angle_gamma   90.00
#
_symmetry.space_group_name_H-M   'P 1'
#
loop_
_entity.id
_entity.type
_entity.pdbx_description
1 polymer ?
#
loop_
_entity_poly.entity_id
_entity_poly.type
_entity_poly.pdbx_seq_one_letter_code
_entity_poly.pdbx_strand_id
1 'polypeptide(L)' 'MKDDSELNKITKKIIGAAIKVHRTIGPGLLESIYEECLAKEFELQGIQFERQKS' A
#
# COMPACT_ATOMS: atom_id res chain seq x y z
N MET A 1 -1.75 -20.27 -16.84
CA MET A 1 -0.35 -19.93 -16.50
C MET A 1 -0.41 -18.98 -15.30
N LYS A 2 0.05 -19.39 -14.11
CA LYS A 2 0.20 -18.45 -12.99
C LYS A 2 1.48 -17.68 -13.27
N ASP A 3 1.36 -16.38 -13.49
CA ASP A 3 2.54 -15.52 -13.55
C ASP A 3 2.99 -15.28 -12.10
N ASP A 4 3.96 -16.10 -11.69
CA ASP A 4 4.54 -16.15 -10.35
C ASP A 4 5.82 -15.31 -10.23
N SER A 5 6.06 -14.39 -11.18
CA SER A 5 7.21 -13.49 -11.11
C SER A 5 7.21 -12.71 -9.78
N GLU A 6 8.40 -12.47 -9.23
CA GLU A 6 8.56 -11.72 -7.97
C GLU A 6 7.94 -10.32 -8.09
N LEU A 7 8.03 -9.69 -9.26
CA LEU A 7 7.36 -8.43 -9.58
C LEU A 7 5.84 -8.53 -9.39
N ASN A 8 5.19 -9.58 -9.90
CA ASN A 8 3.77 -9.76 -9.72
C ASN A 8 3.36 -10.02 -8.26
N LYS A 9 4.23 -10.66 -7.47
CA LYS A 9 3.98 -10.86 -6.03
C LYS A 9 4.03 -9.54 -5.27
N ILE A 10 5.06 -8.71 -5.49
CA ILE A 10 5.17 -7.40 -4.83
C ILE A 10 4.07 -6.45 -5.28
N THR A 11 3.72 -6.42 -6.57
CA THR A 11 2.62 -5.60 -7.10
C THR A 11 1.28 -5.96 -6.45
N LYS A 12 0.97 -7.26 -6.31
CA LYS A 12 -0.26 -7.71 -5.64
C LYS A 12 -0.31 -7.27 -4.17
N LYS A 13 0.81 -7.32 -3.46
CA LYS A 13 0.91 -6.84 -2.07
C LYS A 13 0.65 -5.33 -1.98
N ILE A 14 1.33 -4.53 -2.81
CA ILE A 14 1.18 -3.07 -2.83
C ILE A 14 -0.27 -2.66 -3.13
N ILE A 15 -0.88 -3.25 -4.16
CA ILE A 15 -2.27 -2.96 -4.53
C ILE A 15 -3.23 -3.40 -3.42
N GLY A 16 -3.01 -4.58 -2.83
CA GLY A 16 -3.82 -5.08 -1.72
C GLY A 16 -3.78 -4.16 -0.49
N ALA A 17 -2.60 -3.64 -0.15
CA ALA A 17 -2.43 -2.67 0.93
C ALA A 17 -3.20 -1.36 0.66
N ALA A 18 -3.07 -0.79 -0.54
CA ALA A 18 -3.78 0.43 -0.91
C ALA A 18 -5.31 0.25 -0.89
N ILE A 19 -5.81 -0.89 -1.39
CA ILE A 19 -7.25 -1.22 -1.34
C ILE A 19 -7.72 -1.35 0.11
N LYS A 20 -6.94 -2.01 0.98
CA LYS A 20 -7.29 -2.17 2.40
C LYS A 20 -7.36 -0.83 3.11
N VAL A 21 -6.38 0.05 2.90
CA VAL A 21 -6.40 1.42 3.45
C VAL A 21 -7.67 2.14 3.02
N HIS A 22 -7.93 2.22 1.71
CA HIS A 22 -9.11 2.91 1.18
C HIS A 22 -10.44 2.34 1.72
N ARG A 23 -10.56 1.01 1.83
CA ARG A 23 -11.76 0.36 2.41
C ARG A 23 -11.93 0.62 3.89
N THR A 24 -10.84 0.88 4.62
CA THR A 24 -10.87 1.08 6.08
C THR A 24 -11.25 2.52 6.43
N ILE A 25 -10.64 3.50 5.78
CA ILE A 25 -10.81 4.92 6.13
C ILE A 25 -11.84 5.65 5.26
N GLY A 26 -12.18 5.11 4.10
CA GLY A 26 -13.14 5.69 3.16
C GLY A 26 -12.60 6.89 2.36
N PRO A 27 -13.35 7.36 1.34
CA PRO A 27 -12.95 8.48 0.48
C PRO A 27 -13.07 9.84 1.19
N GLY A 28 -12.40 10.87 0.65
CA GLY A 28 -12.59 12.28 1.04
C GLY A 28 -11.59 12.82 2.07
N LEU A 29 -10.57 12.04 2.43
CA LEU A 29 -9.50 12.46 3.33
C LEU A 29 -8.33 13.09 2.57
N LEU A 30 -7.48 13.82 3.31
CA LEU A 30 -6.25 14.42 2.77
C LEU A 30 -5.26 13.33 2.34
N GLU A 31 -4.44 13.65 1.34
CA GLU A 31 -3.38 12.77 0.85
C GLU A 31 -2.43 12.33 1.97
N SER A 32 -2.06 13.24 2.89
CA SER A 32 -1.18 12.93 4.02
C SER A 32 -1.74 11.82 4.92
N ILE A 33 -3.06 11.75 5.10
CA ILE A 33 -3.70 10.70 5.88
C ILE A 33 -3.65 9.35 5.15
N TYR A 34 -3.87 9.37 3.83
CA TYR A 34 -3.69 8.18 2.98
C TYR A 34 -2.25 7.69 3.00
N GLU A 35 -1.28 8.59 2.91
CA GLU A 35 0.16 8.29 2.94
C GLU A 35 0.58 7.68 4.28
N GLU A 36 0.16 8.25 5.42
CA GLU A 36 0.43 7.71 6.75
C GLU A 36 -0.18 6.32 6.95
N CYS A 37 -1.44 6.13 6.54
CA CYS A 37 -2.12 4.84 6.65
C CYS A 37 -1.46 3.78 5.76
N LEU A 38 -1.03 4.16 4.56
CA LEU A 38 -0.36 3.25 3.63
C LEU A 38 1.05 2.88 4.09
N ALA A 39 1.81 3.85 4.62
CA ALA A 39 3.08 3.59 5.28
C ALA A 39 2.91 2.58 6.41
N LYS A 40 1.87 2.75 7.25
CA LYS A 40 1.60 1.80 8.33
C LYS A 40 1.27 0.40 7.83
N GLU A 41 0.46 0.29 6.77
CA GLU A 41 0.13 -1.01 6.18
C GLU A 41 1.37 -1.68 5.55
N PHE A 42 2.25 -0.91 4.92
CA PHE A 42 3.51 -1.43 4.38
C PHE A 42 4.45 -1.96 5.47
N GLU A 43 4.56 -1.27 6.61
CA GLU A 43 5.29 -1.78 7.79
C GLU A 43 4.72 -3.13 8.25
N LEU A 44 3.39 -3.24 8.39
CA LEU A 44 2.73 -4.46 8.84
C LEU A 44 2.92 -5.63 7.86
N GLN A 45 3.06 -5.35 6.57
CA GLN A 45 3.30 -6.36 5.53
C GLN A 45 4.79 -6.62 5.26
N GLY A 46 5.70 -5.91 5.96
CA GLY A 46 7.15 -6.00 5.76
C GLY A 46 7.60 -5.53 4.37
N ILE A 47 6.86 -4.63 3.74
CA ILE A 47 7.20 -4.04 2.44
C ILE A 47 8.22 -2.93 2.69
N GLN A 48 9.33 -2.96 1.94
CA GLN A 48 10.30 -1.86 1.98
C GLN A 48 9.74 -0.67 1.19
N PHE A 49 9.73 0.51 1.79
CA PHE A 49 9.23 1.73 1.18
C PHE A 49 9.99 2.95 1.69
N GLU A 50 9.87 4.05 0.96
CA GLU A 50 10.27 5.37 1.40
C GLU A 50 9.04 6.28 1.37
N ARG A 51 8.93 7.17 2.35
CA ARG A 51 7.85 8.16 2.39
C ARG A 51 8.07 9.25 1.34
N GLN A 52 6.98 9.87 0.89
CA GLN A 52 7.05 10.97 -0.07
C GLN A 52 7.87 12.12 0.53
N LYS A 53 8.85 12.61 -0.24
CA LYS A 53 9.64 13.80 0.13
C LYS A 53 8.91 15.04 -0.37
N SER A 54 8.86 16.08 0.47
CA SER A 54 8.33 17.41 0.15
C SER A 54 9.43 18.35 -0.32
#